data_AF-A0A150X601-F1
#
_entry.id   AF-A0A150X601-F1
#
_cell.length_a   1.000
_cell.length_b   1.000
_cell.length_c   1.000
_cell.angle_alpha   90.00
_cell.angle_beta   90.00
_cell.angle_gamma   90.00
#
_symmetry.space_group_name_H-M   'P 1'
#
loop_
_entity.id
_entity.type
_entity.pdbx_description
1 polymer ?
#
loop_
_entity_poly.entity_id
_entity_poly.type
_entity_poly.pdbx_seq_one_letter_code
_entity_poly.pdbx_strand_id
1 'polypeptide(L)'
;MSIQMIEGSIDRAVAIVQDHMFKQEMDQSNPDDLKLLKLLQCRENNPDFEIELAQMICGEDDNSFPYRSSYYLTAFFERLNLSFQHDGTTRRYWVEGVLKQLDIRQISHVISKGLFYKKDFKKLPKKHNASVEETYAKAIEEFQQFISESIKANEELDLAHLLNMNVNTDLLFNQETNTKDTELNDLINEAKRRFLHPDDKQIALEKIWDAFERIKTYYGTDKKESSTQLISAIATNLKKEEFETEFLTLTKIGNSYRIRHHETDKKELTDLHQIDYLFFRALTLIDLCLSKIKQNGD
;
A
#
# COMPACT_ATOMS: atom_id res chain seq x y z
N MET A 1 -31.48 33.25 1.54
CA MET A 1 -31.00 31.95 2.04
C MET A 1 -32.07 31.44 3.00
N SER A 2 -32.77 30.34 2.67
CA SER A 2 -33.88 29.83 3.49
C SER A 2 -33.36 29.29 4.83
N ILE A 3 -34.16 29.41 5.90
CA ILE A 3 -33.80 28.99 7.28
C ILE A 3 -33.32 27.52 7.32
N GLN A 4 -33.97 26.63 6.56
CA GLN A 4 -33.58 25.21 6.44
C GLN A 4 -32.16 24.98 5.90
N MET A 5 -31.68 25.83 5.00
CA MET A 5 -30.30 25.71 4.48
C MET A 5 -29.25 26.07 5.54
N ILE A 6 -29.61 26.96 6.46
CA ILE A 6 -28.74 27.39 7.56
C ILE A 6 -28.69 26.29 8.63
N GLU A 7 -29.86 25.73 9.00
CA GLU A 7 -29.96 24.60 9.96
C GLU A 7 -29.13 23.39 9.51
N GLY A 8 -29.31 22.93 8.26
CA GLY A 8 -28.54 21.80 7.74
C GLY A 8 -27.03 22.05 7.62
N SER A 9 -26.60 23.32 7.52
CA SER A 9 -25.17 23.68 7.53
C SER A 9 -24.59 23.65 8.96
N ILE A 10 -25.40 24.02 9.95
CA ILE A 10 -25.02 23.94 11.37
C ILE A 10 -24.89 22.48 11.79
N ASP A 11 -25.83 21.62 11.44
CA ASP A 11 -25.80 20.21 11.82
C ASP A 11 -24.57 19.48 11.23
N ARG A 12 -24.18 19.83 9.99
CA ARG A 12 -22.92 19.35 9.39
C ARG A 12 -21.70 19.79 10.20
N ALA A 13 -21.66 21.06 10.62
CA ALA A 13 -20.55 21.55 11.43
C ALA A 13 -20.51 20.86 12.80
N VAL A 14 -21.66 20.63 13.42
CA VAL A 14 -21.77 19.89 14.69
C VAL A 14 -21.25 18.46 14.52
N ALA A 15 -21.65 17.75 13.47
CA ALA A 15 -21.18 16.39 13.19
C ALA A 15 -19.65 16.32 13.07
N ILE A 16 -19.03 17.26 12.33
CA ILE A 16 -17.57 17.34 12.19
C ILE A 16 -16.89 17.56 13.55
N VAL A 17 -17.43 18.46 14.38
CA VAL A 17 -16.89 18.72 15.72
C VAL A 17 -17.01 17.49 16.61
N GLN A 18 -18.15 16.78 16.58
CA GLN A 18 -18.35 15.55 17.35
C GLN A 18 -17.39 14.44 16.92
N ASP A 19 -17.16 14.28 15.62
CA ASP A 19 -16.19 13.32 15.08
C ASP A 19 -14.76 13.65 15.55
N HIS A 20 -14.41 14.93 15.58
CA HIS A 20 -13.12 15.37 16.11
C HIS A 20 -12.98 15.12 17.62
N MET A 21 -14.01 15.44 18.40
CA MET A 21 -14.03 15.17 19.84
C MET A 21 -13.88 13.68 20.12
N PHE A 22 -14.59 12.84 19.38
CA PHE A 22 -14.46 11.39 19.51
C PHE A 22 -13.00 10.93 19.32
N LYS A 23 -12.28 11.42 18.30
CA LYS A 23 -10.87 11.05 18.09
C LYS A 23 -9.95 11.43 19.25
N GLN A 24 -10.24 12.54 19.92
CA GLN A 24 -9.45 13.02 21.08
C GLN A 24 -9.72 12.17 22.33
N GLU A 25 -10.96 11.71 22.49
CA GLU A 25 -11.45 11.08 23.73
C GLU A 25 -11.43 9.54 23.69
N MET A 26 -11.30 8.94 22.51
CA MET A 26 -11.46 7.50 22.33
C MET A 26 -10.37 6.66 23.02
N ASP A 27 -10.77 5.49 23.51
CA ASP A 27 -9.86 4.51 24.09
C ASP A 27 -9.43 3.49 23.03
N GLN A 28 -8.15 3.49 22.66
CA GLN A 28 -7.59 2.55 21.67
C GLN A 28 -7.65 1.08 22.13
N SER A 29 -7.84 0.82 23.42
CA SER A 29 -8.02 -0.54 23.95
C SER A 29 -9.48 -1.00 23.93
N ASN A 30 -10.44 -0.09 23.73
CA ASN A 30 -11.86 -0.41 23.66
C ASN A 30 -12.24 -0.90 22.24
N PRO A 31 -12.73 -2.14 22.09
CA PRO A 31 -13.09 -2.68 20.78
C PRO A 31 -14.19 -1.93 20.04
N ASP A 32 -15.13 -1.28 20.75
CA ASP A 32 -16.21 -0.53 20.12
C ASP A 32 -15.72 0.84 19.61
N ASP A 33 -14.83 1.49 20.35
CA ASP A 33 -14.16 2.71 19.89
C ASP A 33 -13.26 2.43 18.67
N LEU A 34 -12.56 1.29 18.65
CA LEU A 34 -11.77 0.89 17.47
C LEU A 34 -12.63 0.69 16.22
N LYS A 35 -13.85 0.16 16.35
CA LYS A 35 -14.78 0.02 15.21
C LYS A 35 -15.21 1.40 14.68
N LEU A 36 -15.53 2.31 15.59
CA LEU A 36 -15.93 3.68 15.24
C LEU A 36 -14.77 4.46 14.63
N LEU A 37 -13.54 4.29 15.13
CA LEU A 37 -12.34 4.88 14.54
C LEU A 37 -12.12 4.38 13.11
N LYS A 38 -12.20 3.06 12.87
CA LYS A 38 -12.05 2.50 11.52
C LYS A 38 -13.11 3.05 10.56
N LEU A 39 -14.35 3.16 11.02
CA LEU A 39 -15.42 3.74 10.21
C LEU A 39 -15.17 5.22 9.91
N LEU A 40 -14.66 5.98 10.89
CA LEU A 40 -14.30 7.38 10.70
C LEU A 40 -13.16 7.53 9.69
N GLN A 41 -12.16 6.66 9.77
CA GLN A 41 -11.07 6.62 8.78
C GLN A 41 -11.59 6.35 7.38
N CYS A 42 -12.56 5.45 7.21
CA CYS A 42 -13.20 5.23 5.90
C CYS A 42 -13.85 6.51 5.39
N ARG A 43 -14.59 7.22 6.25
CA ARG A 43 -15.25 8.49 5.91
C ARG A 43 -14.25 9.57 5.50
N GLU A 44 -13.12 9.65 6.18
CA GLU A 44 -12.11 10.68 5.92
C GLU A 44 -11.24 10.37 4.70
N ASN A 45 -10.97 9.10 4.43
CA ASN A 45 -10.13 8.66 3.31
C ASN A 45 -10.90 8.59 1.99
N ASN A 46 -12.22 8.42 2.02
CA ASN A 46 -13.06 8.32 0.83
C ASN A 46 -13.95 9.57 0.67
N PRO A 47 -13.64 10.47 -0.28
CA PRO A 47 -14.47 11.64 -0.57
C PRO A 47 -15.91 11.32 -0.97
N ASP A 48 -16.14 10.12 -1.50
CA ASP A 48 -17.44 9.62 -1.96
C ASP A 48 -18.15 8.75 -0.90
N PHE A 49 -17.63 8.69 0.33
CA PHE A 49 -18.15 7.83 1.40
C PHE A 49 -19.67 8.00 1.62
N GLU A 50 -20.16 9.23 1.78
CA GLU A 50 -21.60 9.44 2.01
C GLU A 50 -22.46 9.12 0.79
N ILE A 51 -21.98 9.34 -0.44
CA ILE A 51 -22.78 9.07 -1.63
C ILE A 51 -22.85 7.57 -1.93
N GLU A 52 -21.76 6.83 -1.74
CA GLU A 52 -21.72 5.37 -1.87
C GLU A 52 -22.59 4.71 -0.79
N LEU A 53 -22.47 5.16 0.47
CA LEU A 53 -23.35 4.71 1.55
C LEU A 53 -24.83 5.06 1.26
N ALA A 54 -25.10 6.23 0.69
CA ALA A 54 -26.45 6.63 0.31
C ALA A 54 -27.04 5.73 -0.78
N GLN A 55 -26.25 5.29 -1.77
CA GLN A 55 -26.69 4.35 -2.80
C GLN A 55 -27.08 3.00 -2.20
N MET A 56 -26.32 2.49 -1.21
CA MET A 56 -26.66 1.27 -0.48
C MET A 56 -27.94 1.44 0.35
N ILE A 57 -28.12 2.57 1.04
CA ILE A 57 -29.35 2.85 1.80
C ILE A 57 -30.56 2.94 0.87
N CYS A 58 -30.40 3.57 -0.31
CA CYS A 58 -31.44 3.69 -1.32
C CYS A 58 -31.78 2.36 -2.01
N GLY A 59 -30.84 1.40 -2.03
CA GLY A 59 -30.95 0.16 -2.78
C GLY A 59 -31.05 0.42 -4.28
N GLU A 60 -30.06 1.12 -4.84
CA GLU A 60 -29.90 1.30 -6.29
C GLU A 60 -29.73 -0.05 -7.02
N ASP A 61 -29.98 -0.08 -8.34
CA ASP A 61 -30.14 -1.32 -9.11
C ASP A 61 -28.88 -2.22 -9.17
N ASP A 62 -27.72 -1.67 -8.85
CA ASP A 62 -26.39 -2.29 -8.93
C ASP A 62 -25.90 -2.92 -7.62
N ASN A 63 -26.66 -2.81 -6.53
CA ASN A 63 -26.30 -3.39 -5.24
C ASN A 63 -27.34 -4.39 -4.70
N SER A 64 -26.95 -5.11 -3.65
CA SER A 64 -27.75 -6.18 -3.04
C SER A 64 -28.63 -5.69 -1.89
N PHE A 65 -28.82 -4.37 -1.73
CA PHE A 65 -29.62 -3.80 -0.67
C PHE A 65 -31.09 -3.60 -1.08
N PRO A 66 -32.03 -3.63 -0.12
CA PRO A 66 -33.44 -3.39 -0.39
C PRO A 66 -33.70 -1.99 -0.96
N TYR A 67 -34.38 -1.94 -2.11
CA TYR A 67 -34.86 -0.69 -2.69
C TYR A 67 -35.77 0.08 -1.72
N ARG A 68 -35.47 1.35 -1.49
CA ARG A 68 -36.29 2.25 -0.66
C ARG A 68 -36.75 3.46 -1.46
N SER A 69 -38.07 3.57 -1.69
CA SER A 69 -38.68 4.79 -2.23
C SER A 69 -38.61 5.95 -1.22
N SER A 70 -38.96 7.18 -1.61
CA SER A 70 -38.98 8.35 -0.72
C SER A 70 -39.82 8.15 0.55
N TYR A 71 -40.94 7.44 0.44
CA TYR A 71 -41.76 7.03 1.59
C TYR A 71 -40.98 6.10 2.53
N TYR A 72 -40.33 5.07 1.99
CA TYR A 72 -39.56 4.12 2.79
C TYR A 72 -38.26 4.70 3.34
N LEU A 73 -37.68 5.73 2.71
CA LEU A 73 -36.53 6.47 3.24
C LEU A 73 -36.92 7.31 4.47
N THR A 74 -38.06 7.99 4.42
CA THR A 74 -38.59 8.71 5.60
C THR A 74 -38.82 7.73 6.75
N ALA A 75 -39.52 6.62 6.49
CA ALA A 75 -39.77 5.58 7.50
C ALA A 75 -38.47 4.91 8.01
N PHE A 76 -37.43 4.83 7.17
CA PHE A 76 -36.13 4.29 7.54
C PHE A 76 -35.45 5.16 8.61
N PHE A 77 -35.39 6.47 8.41
CA PHE A 77 -34.77 7.39 9.37
C PHE A 77 -35.62 7.55 10.63
N GLU A 78 -36.95 7.66 10.50
CA GLU A 78 -37.86 7.71 11.66
C GLU A 78 -37.71 6.49 12.58
N ARG A 79 -37.57 5.28 12.01
CA ARG A 79 -37.34 4.05 12.78
C ARG A 79 -36.03 4.06 13.58
N LEU A 80 -35.06 4.85 13.14
CA LEU A 80 -33.76 5.04 13.82
C LEU A 80 -33.79 6.22 14.79
N ASN A 81 -34.97 6.78 15.06
CA ASN A 81 -35.16 8.02 15.84
C ASN A 81 -34.45 9.23 15.23
N LEU A 82 -34.27 9.26 13.91
CA LEU A 82 -33.72 10.38 13.16
C LEU A 82 -34.86 11.06 12.40
N SER A 83 -35.22 12.29 12.78
CA SER A 83 -36.41 12.99 12.28
C SER A 83 -36.17 13.66 10.91
N PHE A 84 -35.84 12.87 9.89
CA PHE A 84 -35.65 13.35 8.52
C PHE A 84 -36.82 12.93 7.62
N GLN A 85 -37.40 13.89 6.92
CA GLN A 85 -38.45 13.66 5.93
C GLN A 85 -37.93 13.94 4.52
N HIS A 86 -38.15 12.98 3.62
CA HIS A 86 -37.72 13.12 2.23
C HIS A 86 -38.47 14.26 1.54
N ASP A 87 -37.73 15.14 0.86
CA ASP A 87 -38.24 16.42 0.33
C ASP A 87 -38.72 16.36 -1.14
N GLY A 88 -38.53 15.22 -1.80
CA GLY A 88 -38.91 15.00 -3.19
C GLY A 88 -37.77 15.16 -4.19
N THR A 89 -36.57 15.51 -3.72
CA THR A 89 -35.35 15.52 -4.53
C THR A 89 -34.86 14.10 -4.83
N THR A 90 -33.74 13.97 -5.55
CA THR A 90 -33.19 12.66 -5.88
C THR A 90 -32.73 11.92 -4.63
N ARG A 91 -33.30 10.73 -4.41
CA ARG A 91 -33.10 9.88 -3.21
C ARG A 91 -31.64 9.82 -2.72
N ARG A 92 -30.69 9.44 -3.57
CA ARG A 92 -29.28 9.29 -3.17
C ARG A 92 -28.64 10.61 -2.70
N TYR A 93 -28.91 11.73 -3.37
CA TYR A 93 -28.36 13.04 -2.99
C TYR A 93 -29.05 13.58 -1.73
N TRP A 94 -30.34 13.28 -1.56
CA TRP A 94 -31.05 13.59 -0.32
C TRP A 94 -30.45 12.82 0.87
N VAL A 95 -30.27 11.50 0.72
CA VAL A 95 -29.66 10.64 1.76
C VAL A 95 -28.22 11.07 2.04
N GLU A 96 -27.42 11.36 1.03
CA GLU A 96 -26.07 11.93 1.18
C GLU A 96 -26.10 13.22 2.02
N GLY A 97 -27.05 14.12 1.72
CA GLY A 97 -27.26 15.34 2.48
C GLY A 97 -27.62 15.11 3.95
N VAL A 98 -28.40 14.06 4.24
CA VAL A 98 -28.71 13.60 5.61
C VAL A 98 -27.47 13.04 6.30
N LEU A 99 -26.73 12.13 5.65
CA LEU A 99 -25.53 11.49 6.21
C LEU A 99 -24.44 12.52 6.57
N LYS A 100 -24.31 13.60 5.78
CA LYS A 100 -23.40 14.71 6.09
C LYS A 100 -23.76 15.45 7.38
N GLN A 101 -25.00 15.37 7.84
CA GLN A 101 -25.47 15.97 9.11
C GLN A 101 -25.31 15.01 10.31
N LEU A 102 -24.81 13.79 10.09
CA LEU A 102 -24.65 12.78 11.15
C LEU A 102 -23.17 12.65 11.56
N ASP A 103 -22.95 12.50 12.87
CA ASP A 103 -21.66 12.08 13.41
C ASP A 103 -21.43 10.57 13.19
N ILE A 104 -20.21 10.10 13.45
CA ILE A 104 -19.81 8.71 13.20
C ILE A 104 -20.56 7.70 14.06
N ARG A 105 -21.05 8.09 15.25
CA ARG A 105 -21.85 7.22 16.13
C ARG A 105 -23.22 7.01 15.52
N GLN A 106 -23.82 8.09 15.02
CA GLN A 106 -25.09 8.06 14.31
C GLN A 106 -24.97 7.29 12.99
N ILE A 107 -23.89 7.48 12.21
CA ILE A 107 -23.63 6.70 10.99
C ILE A 107 -23.47 5.20 11.32
N SER A 108 -22.73 4.86 12.37
CA SER A 108 -22.61 3.47 12.86
C SER A 108 -23.97 2.88 13.26
N HIS A 109 -24.84 3.67 13.88
CA HIS A 109 -26.21 3.28 14.20
C HIS A 109 -27.04 3.04 12.92
N VAL A 110 -26.96 3.94 11.94
CA VAL A 110 -27.62 3.82 10.63
C VAL A 110 -27.18 2.54 9.92
N ILE A 111 -25.90 2.20 9.93
CA ILE A 111 -25.38 0.98 9.30
C ILE A 111 -25.90 -0.26 10.05
N SER A 112 -25.63 -0.34 11.35
CA SER A 112 -25.85 -1.57 12.13
C SER A 112 -27.34 -1.87 12.42
N LYS A 113 -28.18 -0.84 12.58
CA LYS A 113 -29.61 -0.97 12.91
C LYS A 113 -30.53 -0.59 11.76
N GLY A 114 -30.04 0.15 10.78
CA GLY A 114 -30.77 0.56 9.59
C GLY A 114 -30.46 -0.34 8.40
N LEU A 115 -29.29 -0.12 7.79
CA LEU A 115 -28.87 -0.74 6.53
C LEU A 115 -28.94 -2.27 6.59
N PHE A 116 -28.42 -2.87 7.66
CA PHE A 116 -28.42 -4.32 7.90
C PHE A 116 -29.64 -4.84 8.67
N TYR A 117 -30.77 -4.11 8.65
CA TYR A 117 -31.99 -4.59 9.28
C TYR A 117 -32.60 -5.76 8.50
N LYS A 118 -32.39 -6.99 9.00
CA LYS A 118 -32.81 -8.24 8.34
C LYS A 118 -34.26 -8.29 7.86
N LYS A 119 -35.21 -7.58 8.49
CA LYS A 119 -36.61 -7.60 8.03
C LYS A 119 -36.81 -6.87 6.70
N ASP A 120 -35.94 -5.93 6.33
CA ASP A 120 -36.04 -5.22 5.06
C ASP A 120 -35.68 -6.15 3.89
N PHE A 121 -34.72 -7.06 4.09
CA PHE A 121 -34.34 -8.08 3.11
C PHE A 121 -35.43 -9.13 2.86
N LYS A 122 -36.31 -9.38 3.83
CA LYS A 122 -37.46 -10.30 3.66
C LYS A 122 -38.54 -9.76 2.74
N LYS A 123 -38.57 -8.44 2.50
CA LYS A 123 -39.56 -7.75 1.67
C LYS A 123 -39.11 -7.60 0.22
N LEU A 124 -37.89 -8.04 -0.10
CA LEU A 124 -37.37 -8.01 -1.46
C LEU A 124 -38.21 -8.93 -2.36
N PRO A 125 -38.64 -8.46 -3.56
CA PRO A 125 -39.11 -9.39 -4.58
C PRO A 125 -37.96 -10.35 -4.89
N LYS A 126 -38.26 -11.64 -5.10
CA LYS A 126 -37.26 -12.64 -5.51
C LYS A 126 -36.69 -12.29 -6.90
N LYS A 127 -35.79 -11.31 -6.99
CA LYS A 127 -34.95 -11.12 -8.16
C LYS A 127 -34.03 -12.35 -8.20
N HIS A 128 -34.06 -13.07 -9.32
CA HIS A 128 -33.08 -14.12 -9.67
C HIS A 128 -33.00 -15.42 -8.83
N ASN A 129 -34.10 -15.93 -8.26
CA ASN A 129 -34.12 -17.19 -7.49
C ASN A 129 -33.22 -17.25 -6.23
N ALA A 130 -32.52 -16.15 -5.89
CA ALA A 130 -31.67 -16.11 -4.70
C ALA A 130 -32.49 -16.11 -3.41
N SER A 131 -31.99 -16.80 -2.39
CA SER A 131 -32.59 -16.77 -1.05
C SER A 131 -32.37 -15.42 -0.35
N VAL A 132 -33.18 -15.15 0.68
CA VAL A 132 -33.02 -13.93 1.51
C VAL A 132 -31.65 -13.96 2.19
N GLU A 133 -31.20 -15.14 2.60
CA GLU A 133 -29.91 -15.40 3.22
C GLU A 133 -28.75 -15.12 2.26
N GLU A 134 -28.83 -15.59 1.01
CA GLU A 134 -27.84 -15.31 -0.03
C GLU A 134 -27.74 -13.82 -0.34
N THR A 135 -28.88 -13.13 -0.48
CA THR A 135 -28.90 -11.69 -0.76
C THR A 135 -28.31 -10.89 0.40
N TYR A 136 -28.62 -11.29 1.64
CA TYR A 136 -28.07 -10.65 2.83
C TYR A 136 -26.56 -10.88 2.96
N ALA A 137 -26.07 -12.09 2.65
CA ALA A 137 -24.64 -12.39 2.62
C ALA A 137 -23.91 -11.54 1.57
N LYS A 138 -24.46 -11.44 0.36
CA LYS A 138 -23.90 -10.61 -0.70
C LYS A 138 -23.86 -9.12 -0.34
N ALA A 139 -24.89 -8.61 0.32
CA ALA A 139 -24.89 -7.23 0.83
C ALA A 139 -23.80 -6.99 1.90
N ILE A 140 -23.46 -8.00 2.70
CA ILE A 140 -22.32 -7.91 3.63
C ILE A 140 -21.01 -7.87 2.85
N GLU A 141 -20.83 -8.73 1.85
CA GLU A 141 -19.62 -8.76 1.01
C GLU A 141 -19.41 -7.43 0.28
N GLU A 142 -20.45 -6.88 -0.34
CA GLU A 142 -20.42 -5.57 -1.00
C GLU A 142 -20.04 -4.44 -0.03
N PHE A 143 -20.59 -4.44 1.19
CA PHE A 143 -20.23 -3.45 2.21
C PHE A 143 -18.78 -3.64 2.72
N GLN A 144 -18.32 -4.88 2.87
CA GLN A 144 -16.93 -5.16 3.25
C GLN A 144 -15.95 -4.69 2.18
N GLN A 145 -16.30 -4.86 0.90
CA GLN A 145 -15.53 -4.33 -0.21
C GLN A 145 -15.46 -2.80 -0.16
N PHE A 146 -16.60 -2.11 0.00
CA PHE A 146 -16.66 -0.66 0.17
C PHE A 146 -15.77 -0.15 1.32
N ILE A 147 -15.79 -0.82 2.48
CA ILE A 147 -14.92 -0.47 3.62
C ILE A 147 -13.44 -0.67 3.26
N SER A 148 -13.09 -1.79 2.62
CA SER A 148 -11.72 -2.08 2.19
C SER A 148 -11.20 -1.03 1.20
N GLU A 149 -12.00 -0.67 0.20
CA GLU A 149 -11.68 0.35 -0.79
C GLU A 149 -11.57 1.74 -0.14
N SER A 150 -12.48 2.08 0.77
CA SER A 150 -12.43 3.36 1.49
C SER A 150 -11.18 3.52 2.35
N ILE A 151 -10.72 2.45 3.00
CA ILE A 151 -9.46 2.47 3.76
C ILE A 151 -8.27 2.75 2.83
N LYS A 152 -8.26 2.12 1.65
CA LYS A 152 -7.19 2.21 0.65
C LYS A 152 -7.26 3.45 -0.23
N ALA A 153 -8.36 4.20 -0.23
CA ALA A 153 -8.54 5.36 -1.11
C ALA A 153 -7.45 6.44 -0.93
N ASN A 154 -6.82 6.47 0.24
CA ASN A 154 -5.71 7.37 0.58
C ASN A 154 -4.34 6.66 0.62
N GLU A 155 -4.28 5.35 0.31
CA GLU A 155 -3.01 4.69 0.01
C GLU A 155 -2.52 5.25 -1.33
N GLU A 156 -1.69 6.29 -1.27
CA GLU A 156 -0.93 6.72 -2.44
C GLU A 156 -0.20 5.48 -2.97
N LEU A 157 -0.52 5.13 -4.21
CA LEU A 157 0.19 4.07 -4.90
C LEU A 157 1.64 4.53 -5.00
N ASP A 158 2.50 3.89 -4.21
CA ASP A 158 3.92 4.22 -4.17
C ASP A 158 4.44 4.16 -5.61
N LEU A 159 4.81 5.33 -6.15
CA LEU A 159 5.37 5.46 -7.48
C LEU A 159 6.62 4.58 -7.60
N ALA A 160 7.34 4.38 -6.50
CA ALA A 160 8.44 3.43 -6.44
C ALA A 160 7.94 2.00 -6.68
N HIS A 161 6.80 1.59 -6.12
CA HIS A 161 6.19 0.30 -6.41
C HIS A 161 5.75 0.17 -7.88
N LEU A 162 5.14 1.21 -8.45
CA LEU A 162 4.77 1.25 -9.88
C LEU A 162 5.97 1.19 -10.83
N LEU A 163 7.09 1.77 -10.42
CA LEU A 163 8.33 1.79 -11.20
C LEU A 163 9.23 0.56 -10.93
N ASN A 164 8.73 -0.46 -10.20
CA ASN A 164 9.52 -1.62 -9.73
C ASN A 164 10.75 -1.23 -8.90
N MET A 165 10.71 -0.09 -8.23
CA MET A 165 11.75 0.45 -7.38
C MET A 165 11.44 0.20 -5.90
N ASN A 166 11.23 -1.05 -5.48
CA ASN A 166 11.08 -1.33 -4.06
C ASN A 166 12.39 -1.00 -3.30
N VAL A 167 12.29 -0.18 -2.24
CA VAL A 167 13.25 0.10 -1.13
C VAL A 167 14.67 0.57 -1.50
N ASN A 168 15.15 0.33 -2.72
CA ASN A 168 16.53 0.51 -3.14
C ASN A 168 16.70 1.64 -4.16
N THR A 169 15.75 2.57 -4.22
CA THR A 169 15.81 3.79 -5.04
C THR A 169 17.08 4.58 -4.72
N ASP A 170 17.41 4.76 -3.44
CA ASP A 170 18.62 5.49 -3.04
C ASP A 170 19.91 4.82 -3.57
N LEU A 171 19.97 3.49 -3.55
CA LEU A 171 21.11 2.73 -4.10
C LEU A 171 21.23 2.90 -5.61
N LEU A 172 20.10 2.97 -6.33
CA LEU A 172 20.09 3.15 -7.79
C LEU A 172 20.36 4.61 -8.22
N PHE A 173 19.90 5.61 -7.47
CA PHE A 173 19.86 7.01 -7.93
C PHE A 173 20.72 7.99 -7.13
N ASN A 174 20.93 7.78 -5.83
CA ASN A 174 21.47 8.82 -4.93
C ASN A 174 22.95 8.69 -4.57
N GLN A 175 23.68 7.74 -5.18
CA GLN A 175 25.12 7.64 -5.00
C GLN A 175 25.85 7.60 -6.33
N GLU A 176 26.44 8.74 -6.72
CA GLU A 176 27.57 8.72 -7.64
C GLU A 176 28.71 7.95 -6.98
N THR A 177 29.12 6.85 -7.62
CA THR A 177 30.31 6.10 -7.24
C THR A 177 31.52 6.91 -7.69
N ASN A 178 32.16 7.57 -6.73
CA ASN A 178 33.36 8.34 -6.97
C ASN A 178 34.46 7.83 -6.06
N THR A 179 35.05 6.70 -6.46
CA THR A 179 36.28 6.18 -5.88
C THR A 179 37.47 6.50 -6.77
N LYS A 180 38.69 6.30 -6.28
CA LYS A 180 39.91 6.39 -7.10
C LYS A 180 39.97 5.36 -8.24
N ASP A 181 39.20 4.29 -8.20
CA ASP A 181 39.13 3.27 -9.26
C ASP A 181 38.03 3.64 -10.25
N THR A 182 38.42 4.31 -11.34
CA THR A 182 37.47 4.76 -12.37
C THR A 182 36.75 3.59 -13.04
N GLU A 183 37.42 2.46 -13.22
CA GLU A 183 36.83 1.26 -13.82
C GLU A 183 35.75 0.67 -12.90
N LEU A 184 35.98 0.63 -11.58
CA LEU A 184 34.96 0.23 -10.62
C LEU A 184 33.73 1.17 -10.67
N ASN A 185 33.97 2.48 -10.75
CA ASN A 185 32.90 3.47 -10.84
C ASN A 185 32.05 3.26 -12.12
N ASP A 186 32.71 3.08 -13.27
CA ASP A 186 32.07 2.87 -14.57
C ASP A 186 31.21 1.61 -14.57
N LEU A 187 31.72 0.50 -14.02
CA LEU A 187 30.98 -0.77 -13.92
C LEU A 187 29.70 -0.60 -13.09
N ILE A 188 29.78 0.09 -11.94
CA ILE A 188 28.62 0.29 -11.06
C ILE A 188 27.60 1.21 -11.71
N ASN A 189 28.03 2.34 -12.30
CA ASN A 189 27.12 3.30 -12.92
C ASN A 189 26.43 2.69 -14.16
N GLU A 190 27.17 1.93 -14.97
CA GLU A 190 26.60 1.22 -16.11
C GLU A 190 25.60 0.13 -15.66
N ALA A 191 25.92 -0.61 -14.59
CA ALA A 191 25.01 -1.59 -14.02
C ALA A 191 23.69 -0.93 -13.55
N LYS A 192 23.78 0.16 -12.78
CA LYS A 192 22.60 0.92 -12.31
C LYS A 192 21.75 1.43 -13.48
N ARG A 193 22.39 2.05 -14.48
CA ARG A 193 21.70 2.60 -15.66
C ARG A 193 20.96 1.52 -16.45
N ARG A 194 21.61 0.37 -16.68
CA ARG A 194 21.01 -0.76 -17.42
C ARG A 194 19.89 -1.43 -16.67
N PHE A 195 19.97 -1.50 -15.34
CA PHE A 195 18.94 -2.13 -14.52
C PHE A 195 17.56 -1.46 -14.65
N LEU A 196 17.53 -0.17 -15.00
CA LEU A 196 16.30 0.60 -15.24
C LEU A 196 15.57 0.20 -16.54
N HIS A 197 16.21 -0.57 -17.41
CA HIS A 197 15.65 -1.03 -18.68
C HIS A 197 15.32 -2.53 -18.58
N PRO A 198 14.03 -2.94 -18.69
CA PRO A 198 13.62 -4.34 -18.52
C PRO A 198 14.40 -5.35 -19.38
N ASP A 199 14.71 -4.98 -20.62
CA ASP A 199 15.42 -5.83 -21.58
C ASP A 199 16.92 -5.98 -21.28
N ASP A 200 17.46 -5.12 -20.42
CA ASP A 200 18.90 -5.03 -20.10
C ASP A 200 19.23 -5.57 -18.71
N LYS A 201 18.25 -6.07 -17.94
CA LYS A 201 18.44 -6.53 -16.56
C LYS A 201 19.50 -7.62 -16.41
N GLN A 202 19.60 -8.53 -17.39
CA GLN A 202 20.65 -9.55 -17.39
C GLN A 202 22.05 -8.92 -17.53
N ILE A 203 22.20 -7.95 -18.44
CA ILE A 203 23.47 -7.24 -18.63
C ILE A 203 23.81 -6.41 -17.39
N ALA A 204 22.81 -5.79 -16.76
CA ALA A 204 22.98 -5.09 -15.50
C ALA A 204 23.52 -6.01 -14.39
N LEU A 205 22.98 -7.23 -14.30
CA LEU A 205 23.44 -8.26 -13.37
C LEU A 205 24.90 -8.67 -13.63
N GLU A 206 25.29 -8.83 -14.90
CA GLU A 206 26.68 -9.12 -15.27
C GLU A 206 27.62 -7.98 -14.85
N LYS A 207 27.24 -6.73 -15.14
CA LYS A 207 28.03 -5.53 -14.81
C LYS A 207 28.21 -5.31 -13.31
N ILE A 208 27.17 -5.54 -12.51
CA ILE A 208 27.31 -5.42 -11.05
C ILE A 208 28.19 -6.55 -10.48
N TRP A 209 28.20 -7.73 -11.11
CA TRP A 209 29.11 -8.81 -10.73
C TRP A 209 30.56 -8.52 -11.11
N ASP A 210 30.80 -7.92 -12.28
CA ASP A 210 32.12 -7.40 -12.67
C ASP A 210 32.62 -6.40 -11.62
N ALA A 211 31.77 -5.47 -11.18
CA ALA A 211 32.09 -4.53 -10.11
C ALA A 211 32.40 -5.23 -8.79
N PHE A 212 31.63 -6.26 -8.41
CA PHE A 212 31.91 -7.08 -7.22
C PHE A 212 33.25 -7.82 -7.31
N GLU A 213 33.65 -8.29 -8.49
CA GLU A 213 34.96 -8.89 -8.68
C GLU A 213 36.09 -7.84 -8.59
N ARG A 214 35.86 -6.65 -9.14
CA ARG A 214 36.81 -5.55 -9.14
C ARG A 214 37.06 -4.99 -7.74
N ILE A 215 36.00 -4.75 -6.96
CA ILE A 215 36.14 -4.19 -5.61
C ILE A 215 36.95 -5.11 -4.70
N LYS A 216 36.93 -6.44 -4.88
CA LYS A 216 37.76 -7.38 -4.11
C LYS A 216 39.26 -7.14 -4.25
N THR A 217 39.70 -6.43 -5.28
CA THR A 217 41.09 -6.06 -5.53
C THR A 217 41.38 -4.57 -5.29
N TYR A 218 40.46 -3.84 -4.62
CA TYR A 218 40.56 -2.40 -4.44
C TYR A 218 41.83 -1.95 -3.67
N TYR A 219 42.21 -2.66 -2.61
CA TYR A 219 43.39 -2.29 -1.79
C TYR A 219 44.71 -2.93 -2.27
N GLY A 220 44.67 -3.79 -3.30
CA GLY A 220 45.87 -4.45 -3.81
C GLY A 220 45.60 -5.62 -4.75
N THR A 221 46.66 -6.10 -5.40
CA THR A 221 46.60 -7.18 -6.40
C THR A 221 46.41 -8.56 -5.79
N ASP A 222 46.77 -8.77 -4.52
CA ASP A 222 46.40 -10.00 -3.81
C ASP A 222 44.93 -9.94 -3.41
N LYS A 223 44.10 -10.64 -4.20
CA LYS A 223 42.65 -10.70 -4.02
C LYS A 223 42.26 -11.16 -2.61
N LYS A 224 43.00 -12.08 -2.00
CA LYS A 224 42.66 -12.64 -0.69
C LYS A 224 42.94 -11.63 0.41
N GLU A 225 44.10 -10.98 0.36
CA GLU A 225 44.49 -9.94 1.31
C GLU A 225 43.56 -8.72 1.21
N SER A 226 43.35 -8.20 0.00
CA SER A 226 42.47 -7.05 -0.26
C SER A 226 41.02 -7.31 0.18
N SER A 227 40.48 -8.50 -0.13
CA SER A 227 39.13 -8.87 0.34
C SER A 227 39.06 -8.95 1.87
N THR A 228 40.11 -9.48 2.52
CA THR A 228 40.18 -9.58 3.99
C THR A 228 40.22 -8.20 4.63
N GLN A 229 40.92 -7.24 4.02
CA GLN A 229 40.96 -5.84 4.46
C GLN A 229 39.60 -5.16 4.33
N LEU A 230 38.92 -5.31 3.18
CA LEU A 230 37.55 -4.80 2.98
C LEU A 230 36.57 -5.36 4.00
N ILE A 231 36.57 -6.68 4.17
CA ILE A 231 35.71 -7.37 5.13
C ILE A 231 35.96 -6.86 6.55
N SER A 232 37.22 -6.67 6.93
CA SER A 232 37.57 -6.15 8.25
C SER A 232 37.13 -4.69 8.44
N ALA A 233 37.10 -3.88 7.38
CA ALA A 233 36.64 -2.50 7.42
C ALA A 233 35.10 -2.38 7.58
N ILE A 234 34.33 -3.28 6.97
CA ILE A 234 32.85 -3.29 7.06
C ILE A 234 32.33 -3.99 8.32
N ALA A 235 33.11 -4.92 8.90
CA ALA A 235 32.79 -5.67 10.12
C ALA A 235 32.93 -4.81 11.39
N THR A 236 32.03 -3.84 11.56
CA THR A 236 31.99 -2.92 12.71
C THR A 236 31.24 -3.53 13.90
N ASN A 237 29.95 -3.80 13.73
CA ASN A 237 29.08 -4.40 14.76
C ASN A 237 28.75 -5.88 14.48
N LEU A 238 28.80 -6.27 13.21
CA LEU A 238 28.58 -7.66 12.79
C LEU A 238 29.89 -8.43 12.75
N LYS A 239 29.78 -9.74 12.98
CA LYS A 239 30.90 -10.67 12.94
C LYS A 239 31.49 -10.74 11.54
N LYS A 240 32.82 -10.85 11.48
CA LYS A 240 33.58 -10.92 10.23
C LYS A 240 33.15 -12.11 9.36
N GLU A 241 32.85 -13.23 10.01
CA GLU A 241 32.47 -14.50 9.40
C GLU A 241 31.18 -14.38 8.55
N GLU A 242 30.27 -13.47 8.92
CA GLU A 242 29.03 -13.24 8.17
C GLU A 242 29.34 -12.64 6.79
N PHE A 243 30.24 -11.65 6.74
CA PHE A 243 30.68 -11.03 5.50
C PHE A 243 31.59 -11.95 4.67
N GLU A 244 32.45 -12.74 5.32
CA GLU A 244 33.23 -13.77 4.62
C GLU A 244 32.31 -14.78 3.92
N THR A 245 31.28 -15.24 4.63
CA THR A 245 30.27 -16.16 4.08
C THR A 245 29.53 -15.52 2.91
N GLU A 246 29.17 -14.23 3.02
CA GLU A 246 28.48 -13.50 1.96
C GLU A 246 29.34 -13.37 0.70
N PHE A 247 30.59 -12.91 0.85
CA PHE A 247 31.55 -12.78 -0.27
C PHE A 247 31.79 -14.13 -0.96
N LEU A 248 31.93 -15.21 -0.20
CA LEU A 248 32.08 -16.56 -0.73
C LEU A 248 30.82 -17.03 -1.45
N THR A 249 29.64 -16.74 -0.91
CA THR A 249 28.35 -17.13 -1.50
C THR A 249 28.13 -16.43 -2.84
N LEU A 250 28.32 -15.11 -2.91
CA LEU A 250 28.21 -14.36 -4.16
C LEU A 250 29.25 -14.81 -5.20
N THR A 251 30.48 -15.11 -4.78
CA THR A 251 31.50 -15.66 -5.68
C THR A 251 31.07 -17.01 -6.25
N LYS A 252 30.50 -17.90 -5.43
CA LYS A 252 30.00 -19.20 -5.88
C LYS A 252 28.83 -19.06 -6.86
N ILE A 253 27.89 -18.15 -6.57
CA ILE A 253 26.75 -17.88 -7.46
C ILE A 253 27.25 -17.39 -8.83
N GLY A 254 28.12 -16.38 -8.86
CA GLY A 254 28.66 -15.85 -10.13
C GLY A 254 29.35 -16.89 -11.01
N ASN A 255 29.98 -17.90 -10.41
CA ASN A 255 30.67 -18.97 -11.13
C ASN A 255 29.74 -20.13 -11.55
N SER A 256 28.57 -20.25 -10.91
CA SER A 256 27.64 -21.37 -11.11
C SER A 256 26.52 -21.06 -12.12
N TYR A 257 26.20 -19.78 -12.29
CA TYR A 257 25.18 -19.28 -13.21
C TYR A 257 25.82 -18.48 -14.34
N ARG A 258 25.07 -18.27 -15.43
CA ARG A 258 25.50 -17.47 -16.59
C ARG A 258 25.51 -15.96 -16.28
N ILE A 259 26.25 -15.58 -15.25
CA ILE A 259 26.44 -14.20 -14.78
C ILE A 259 27.86 -13.71 -15.11
N ARG A 260 28.86 -14.60 -14.99
CA ARG A 260 30.27 -14.26 -15.28
C ARG A 260 30.82 -14.99 -16.50
N HIS A 261 30.45 -16.25 -16.64
CA HIS A 261 30.96 -17.13 -17.68
C HIS A 261 29.79 -17.57 -18.56
N HIS A 262 29.83 -17.19 -19.85
CA HIS A 262 28.87 -17.66 -20.86
C HIS A 262 29.23 -19.05 -21.39
N GLU A 263 29.77 -19.91 -20.53
CA GLU A 263 30.06 -21.29 -20.85
C GLU A 263 28.74 -22.07 -20.98
N THR A 264 28.70 -23.03 -21.90
CA THR A 264 27.49 -23.80 -22.26
C THR A 264 26.99 -24.73 -21.16
N ASP A 265 27.78 -24.95 -20.10
CA ASP A 265 27.45 -25.76 -18.93
C ASP A 265 26.73 -24.97 -17.81
N LYS A 266 26.66 -23.64 -17.89
CA LYS A 266 26.06 -22.79 -16.85
C LYS A 266 24.55 -22.63 -17.01
N LYS A 267 23.84 -22.60 -15.88
CA LYS A 267 22.39 -22.39 -15.86
C LYS A 267 22.06 -20.93 -16.17
N GLU A 268 21.15 -20.73 -17.12
CA GLU A 268 20.56 -19.44 -17.42
C GLU A 268 19.54 -19.04 -16.35
N LEU A 269 19.56 -17.76 -15.95
CA LEU A 269 18.57 -17.19 -15.04
C LEU A 269 17.46 -16.56 -15.87
N THR A 270 16.26 -17.12 -15.81
CA THR A 270 15.10 -16.65 -16.60
C THR A 270 14.05 -15.92 -15.77
N ASP A 271 14.10 -16.06 -14.44
CA ASP A 271 13.19 -15.40 -13.51
C ASP A 271 13.68 -13.99 -13.17
N LEU A 272 12.94 -12.98 -13.64
CA LEU A 272 13.25 -11.57 -13.40
C LEU A 272 13.33 -11.21 -11.91
N HIS A 273 12.54 -11.85 -11.04
CA HIS A 273 12.59 -11.57 -9.60
C HIS A 273 13.89 -12.08 -8.97
N GLN A 274 14.44 -13.19 -9.48
CA GLN A 274 15.73 -13.70 -9.03
C GLN A 274 16.88 -12.81 -9.52
N ILE A 275 16.78 -12.28 -10.74
CA ILE A 275 17.72 -11.30 -11.28
C ILE A 275 17.72 -10.04 -10.41
N ASP A 276 16.54 -9.50 -10.11
CA ASP A 276 16.41 -8.31 -9.25
C ASP A 276 17.00 -8.57 -7.86
N TYR A 277 16.68 -9.71 -7.24
CA TYR A 277 17.23 -10.12 -5.96
C TYR A 277 18.77 -10.18 -5.99
N LEU A 278 19.36 -10.85 -6.97
CA LEU A 278 20.81 -11.01 -7.07
C LEU A 278 21.51 -9.68 -7.35
N PHE A 279 20.92 -8.84 -8.23
CA PHE A 279 21.44 -7.52 -8.54
C PHE A 279 21.53 -6.65 -7.28
N PHE A 280 20.43 -6.54 -6.51
CA PHE A 280 20.43 -5.75 -5.30
C PHE A 280 21.28 -6.35 -4.18
N ARG A 281 21.35 -7.68 -4.09
CA ARG A 281 22.23 -8.35 -3.13
C ARG A 281 23.71 -8.01 -3.37
N ALA A 282 24.16 -8.00 -4.62
CA ALA A 282 25.52 -7.57 -4.96
C ALA A 282 25.72 -6.06 -4.75
N LEU A 283 24.77 -5.24 -5.23
CA LEU A 283 24.85 -3.78 -5.15
C LEU A 283 24.90 -3.27 -3.70
N THR A 284 24.08 -3.82 -2.81
CA THR A 284 24.05 -3.43 -1.39
C THR A 284 25.36 -3.77 -0.66
N LEU A 285 25.97 -4.91 -0.97
CA LEU A 285 27.27 -5.28 -0.41
C LEU A 285 28.38 -4.35 -0.92
N ILE A 286 28.39 -4.05 -2.22
CA ILE A 286 29.32 -3.09 -2.82
C ILE A 286 29.16 -1.72 -2.17
N ASP A 287 27.94 -1.23 -2.02
CA ASP A 287 27.65 0.07 -1.39
C ASP A 287 28.18 0.14 0.05
N LEU A 288 28.00 -0.92 0.84
CA LEU A 288 28.57 -1.00 2.18
C LEU A 288 30.10 -0.91 2.16
N CYS A 289 30.76 -1.61 1.24
CA CYS A 289 32.21 -1.52 1.06
C CYS A 289 32.65 -0.09 0.67
N LEU A 290 31.93 0.53 -0.27
CA LEU A 290 32.20 1.90 -0.72
C LEU A 290 32.06 2.93 0.41
N SER A 291 31.07 2.76 1.30
CA SER A 291 30.88 3.65 2.45
C SER A 291 32.11 3.70 3.36
N LYS A 292 32.86 2.58 3.45
CA LYS A 292 34.10 2.48 4.24
C LYS A 292 35.33 2.95 3.49
N ILE A 293 35.39 2.73 2.17
CA ILE A 293 36.44 3.30 1.32
C ILE A 293 36.41 4.84 1.41
N LYS A 294 35.23 5.46 1.25
CA LYS A 294 35.05 6.92 1.36
C LYS A 294 35.43 7.48 2.74
N GLN A 295 35.10 6.75 3.82
CA GLN A 295 35.47 7.15 5.19
C GLN A 295 36.99 7.13 5.43
N ASN A 296 37.75 6.36 4.66
CA ASN A 296 39.21 6.24 4.78
C ASN A 296 39.99 7.29 3.96
N GLY A 297 39.30 8.25 3.32
CA GLY A 297 39.94 9.39 2.65
C GLY A 297 40.16 9.23 1.14
N ASP A 298 39.41 8.35 0.49
CA ASP A 298 39.34 8.19 -0.97
C ASP A 298 38.09 8.83 -1.58
#